data_AF-A0A520K9A2-F1
#
_entry.id   AF-A0A520K9A2-F1
#
_cell.length_a   1.000
_cell.length_b   1.000
_cell.length_c   1.000
_cell.angle_alpha   90.00
_cell.angle_beta   90.00
_cell.angle_gamma   90.00
#
_symmetry.space_group_name_H-M   'P 1'
#
loop_
_entity.id
_entity.type
_entity.pdbx_description
1 polymer ?
#
loop_
_entity_poly.entity_id
_entity_poly.type
_entity_poly.pdbx_seq_one_letter_code
_entity_poly.pdbx_strand_id
1 'polypeptide(L)'
;MTNSRRSGRTLAIIALTATAALITCVCANPASATSIPDNGTLLGVTYNPAMLEQDMEDLRSFEEWSGKKHSIVIVFQGFSPDDQAPIPKTQLDNLWQNGNTPLLSIEPWGSGDGDILGVINNGTLDQYFRGYADDLMNWTCEDWIVDDVTGTGKQVFIRFAHEMNLHSGAYPWCNRSPASYIDAWKRVHNIFEIEGAAPDAIQWVWCVNSVDVPNASAGGYGAEEYYPGDEYVDWVAIDGYNVGKSVPCANWDNWTAFDGIFKPMLDRFDDHQNISKKPYAIIEIGSSSVVDSMPVKEFNVYTNKDSPTNHYISSGWLGDWGDITFCDYDRSDPHLGIACGNTSVKLTYSAERSHGLGWAGICWQEGGYNLTGADNLTIWARGESGGERVEFTAGDIDASAGTVTLTNIWQRYVIDDLTGKDLSNVVCGFYLGASESKNPDGCTIYLDDIRYESSTGIDDVCVEEGVSNNTEKGEWVKETYGSIKNHSKIKMVCYFNVDKGGTKYLTGESDWAVFTTPRDNRNNIDDCSFDPNKRIPGYQEAIGDDHYIYRFPISAAPKGDLNSDGILTPADAAIALEIAAGSRVYDADTLAAADVSGDGSVTSLDALMILQAATGMIALS
;
A
#
# COMPACT_ATOMS: atom_id res chain seq x y z
N MET A 1 65.47 -65.93 -12.11
CA MET A 1 64.30 -65.03 -12.01
C MET A 1 63.06 -65.92 -12.06
N THR A 2 62.70 -66.55 -10.93
CA THR A 2 61.66 -66.09 -9.98
C THR A 2 60.30 -65.87 -10.62
N ASN A 3 59.37 -66.78 -10.35
CA ASN A 3 57.96 -66.44 -10.20
C ASN A 3 57.22 -67.51 -9.40
N SER A 4 56.82 -67.17 -8.18
CA SER A 4 55.69 -67.82 -7.50
C SER A 4 54.90 -66.80 -6.67
N ARG A 5 53.60 -66.79 -6.97
CA ARG A 5 52.43 -66.10 -6.40
C ARG A 5 52.43 -65.73 -4.90
N ARG A 6 51.74 -64.61 -4.58
CA ARG A 6 50.84 -64.38 -3.42
C ARG A 6 49.86 -63.25 -3.79
N SER A 7 48.56 -63.54 -3.96
CA SER A 7 47.44 -63.47 -2.99
C SER A 7 46.96 -62.04 -2.69
N GLY A 8 45.70 -61.77 -3.03
CA GLY A 8 45.08 -60.45 -3.07
C GLY A 8 44.71 -59.81 -1.73
N ARG A 9 44.39 -58.52 -1.84
CA ARG A 9 43.59 -57.71 -0.91
C ARG A 9 42.77 -56.73 -1.76
N THR A 10 41.46 -56.93 -1.80
CA THR A 10 40.50 -55.96 -2.33
C THR A 10 40.19 -54.97 -1.21
N LEU A 11 40.50 -53.69 -1.41
CA LEU A 11 40.03 -52.61 -0.54
C LEU A 11 38.53 -52.39 -0.79
N ALA A 12 37.72 -52.52 0.24
CA ALA A 12 36.34 -52.06 0.24
C ALA A 12 36.34 -50.54 0.48
N ILE A 13 35.84 -49.77 -0.49
CA ILE A 13 35.50 -48.35 -0.32
C ILE A 13 34.09 -48.32 0.27
N ILE A 14 33.97 -47.87 1.51
CA ILE A 14 32.69 -47.58 2.15
C ILE A 14 32.24 -46.22 1.59
N ALA A 15 31.27 -46.23 0.68
CA ALA A 15 30.53 -45.04 0.31
C ALA A 15 29.46 -44.80 1.39
N LEU A 16 29.68 -43.82 2.26
CA LEU A 16 28.61 -43.24 3.07
C LEU A 16 27.66 -42.52 2.10
N THR A 17 26.50 -43.10 1.82
CA THR A 17 25.38 -42.37 1.26
C THR A 17 24.68 -41.65 2.41
N ALA A 18 24.89 -40.34 2.51
CA ALA A 18 24.05 -39.49 3.33
C ALA A 18 22.70 -39.35 2.59
N THR A 19 21.74 -40.21 2.93
CA THR A 19 20.34 -39.94 2.62
C THR A 19 19.90 -38.76 3.49
N ALA A 20 19.89 -37.57 2.92
CA ALA A 20 19.12 -36.46 3.45
C ALA A 20 17.66 -36.92 3.45
N ALA A 21 17.08 -37.11 4.64
CA ALA A 21 15.65 -37.26 4.78
C ALA A 21 15.05 -35.91 4.39
N LEU A 22 14.48 -35.81 3.19
CA LEU A 22 13.48 -34.79 2.92
C LEU A 22 12.34 -35.07 3.90
N ILE A 23 12.25 -34.25 4.94
CA ILE A 23 11.01 -34.08 5.69
C ILE A 23 10.12 -33.28 4.75
N THR A 24 9.42 -33.98 3.85
CA THR A 24 8.25 -33.39 3.20
C THR A 24 7.23 -33.16 4.31
N CYS A 25 7.08 -31.90 4.71
CA CYS A 25 5.96 -31.47 5.54
C CYS A 25 4.68 -31.78 4.75
N VAL A 26 4.05 -32.92 5.04
CA VAL A 26 2.68 -33.16 4.57
C VAL A 26 1.82 -32.36 5.53
N CYS A 27 1.66 -31.08 5.25
CA CYS A 27 0.70 -30.22 5.94
C CYS A 27 -0.66 -30.93 5.84
N ALA A 28 -1.31 -31.16 6.98
CA ALA A 28 -2.71 -31.54 6.99
C ALA A 28 -3.45 -30.52 6.12
N ASN A 29 -4.19 -31.02 5.13
CA ASN A 29 -4.94 -30.21 4.19
C ASN A 29 -5.86 -29.28 5.02
N PRO A 30 -5.68 -27.95 5.03
CA PRO A 30 -6.64 -27.05 5.62
C PRO A 30 -7.84 -27.00 4.67
N ALA A 31 -8.55 -28.13 4.58
CA ALA A 31 -9.67 -28.32 3.70
C ALA A 31 -10.60 -27.11 3.87
N SER A 32 -10.76 -26.32 2.80
CA SER A 32 -11.80 -25.29 2.69
C SER A 32 -11.64 -24.05 3.60
N ALA A 33 -10.44 -23.67 4.02
CA ALA A 33 -10.26 -22.46 4.83
C ALA A 33 -10.64 -21.14 4.10
N THR A 34 -10.82 -21.15 2.78
CA THR A 34 -11.28 -20.00 1.98
C THR A 34 -12.69 -20.18 1.38
N SER A 35 -13.53 -21.07 1.91
CA SER A 35 -14.95 -21.15 1.51
C SER A 35 -15.74 -19.95 2.02
N ILE A 36 -15.56 -18.80 1.39
CA ILE A 36 -16.35 -17.61 1.69
C ILE A 36 -17.76 -17.88 1.16
N PRO A 37 -18.81 -17.74 1.99
CA PRO A 37 -20.17 -17.94 1.54
C PRO A 37 -20.46 -17.18 0.25
N ASP A 38 -21.34 -17.71 -0.60
CA ASP A 38 -21.72 -17.06 -1.86
C ASP A 38 -22.19 -15.60 -1.64
N ASN A 39 -22.75 -15.31 -0.48
CA ASN A 39 -23.20 -13.99 -0.05
C ASN A 39 -22.31 -13.34 1.05
N GLY A 40 -21.04 -13.73 1.17
CA GLY A 40 -20.10 -13.14 2.13
C GLY A 40 -18.89 -12.47 1.48
N THR A 41 -18.31 -11.50 2.19
CA THR A 41 -17.07 -10.79 1.86
C THR A 41 -16.23 -10.66 3.12
N LEU A 42 -14.96 -11.08 3.07
CA LEU A 42 -14.01 -10.91 4.17
C LEU A 42 -13.82 -9.41 4.44
N LEU A 43 -14.07 -9.01 5.68
CA LEU A 43 -13.79 -7.65 6.14
C LEU A 43 -12.30 -7.53 6.49
N GLY A 44 -11.63 -6.51 5.98
CA GLY A 44 -10.26 -6.20 6.34
C GLY A 44 -10.01 -4.71 6.49
N VAL A 45 -8.79 -4.39 6.90
CA VAL A 45 -8.33 -3.02 7.08
C VAL A 45 -6.84 -2.92 6.76
N THR A 46 -6.43 -1.80 6.18
CA THR A 46 -5.04 -1.35 6.28
C THR A 46 -4.90 -0.49 7.52
N TYR A 47 -4.05 -0.91 8.44
CA TYR A 47 -3.61 -0.08 9.55
C TYR A 47 -2.08 0.08 9.41
N ASN A 48 -1.47 1.21 9.76
CA ASN A 48 -0.01 1.30 9.77
C ASN A 48 0.49 2.28 10.84
N PRO A 49 1.03 1.75 11.96
CA PRO A 49 2.48 1.73 12.13
C PRO A 49 3.02 0.28 12.11
N ALA A 50 4.29 0.06 12.46
CA ALA A 50 5.08 -1.16 12.32
C ALA A 50 4.51 -2.50 12.87
N MET A 51 3.22 -2.59 13.22
CA MET A 51 2.49 -3.68 13.87
C MET A 51 3.21 -4.24 15.08
N LEU A 52 3.85 -3.33 15.81
CA LEU A 52 4.40 -3.61 17.13
C LEU A 52 3.27 -3.64 18.15
N GLU A 53 3.55 -4.09 19.37
CA GLU A 53 2.51 -4.22 20.42
C GLU A 53 1.65 -2.96 20.59
N GLN A 54 2.26 -1.79 20.38
CA GLN A 54 1.55 -0.54 20.49
C GLN A 54 0.52 -0.32 19.38
N ASP A 55 0.86 -0.71 18.17
CA ASP A 55 0.01 -0.56 16.99
C ASP A 55 -1.14 -1.58 17.05
N MET A 56 -0.89 -2.73 17.66
CA MET A 56 -1.90 -3.74 17.95
C MET A 56 -2.94 -3.26 18.97
N GLU A 57 -2.58 -2.41 19.93
CA GLU A 57 -3.53 -1.79 20.87
C GLU A 57 -4.51 -0.87 20.14
N ASP A 58 -4.02 -0.13 19.15
CA ASP A 58 -4.87 0.75 18.33
C ASP A 58 -5.79 -0.07 17.41
N LEU A 59 -5.29 -1.15 16.79
CA LEU A 59 -6.11 -2.09 16.03
C LEU A 59 -7.22 -2.71 16.90
N ARG A 60 -6.89 -3.22 18.10
CA ARG A 60 -7.88 -3.75 19.05
C ARG A 60 -8.91 -2.70 19.45
N SER A 61 -8.48 -1.46 19.65
CA SER A 61 -9.38 -0.34 19.95
C SER A 61 -10.32 -0.02 18.78
N PHE A 62 -9.82 -0.16 17.54
CA PHE A 62 -10.62 0.00 16.33
C PHE A 62 -11.64 -1.13 16.17
N GLU A 63 -11.24 -2.38 16.40
CA GLU A 63 -12.13 -3.56 16.38
C GLU A 63 -13.20 -3.47 17.49
N GLU A 64 -12.82 -3.08 18.72
CA GLU A 64 -13.75 -2.87 19.82
C GLU A 64 -14.74 -1.74 19.52
N TRP A 65 -14.26 -0.60 19.01
CA TRP A 65 -15.14 0.50 18.60
C TRP A 65 -16.08 0.07 17.48
N SER A 66 -15.53 -0.51 16.42
CA SER A 66 -16.31 -0.87 15.24
C SER A 66 -17.34 -1.99 15.52
N GLY A 67 -17.14 -2.74 16.62
CA GLY A 67 -18.01 -3.82 17.05
C GLY A 67 -17.82 -5.09 16.23
N LYS A 68 -16.81 -5.14 15.36
CA LYS A 68 -16.49 -6.28 14.51
C LYS A 68 -14.98 -6.38 14.34
N LYS A 69 -14.49 -7.61 14.40
CA LYS A 69 -13.08 -7.94 14.21
C LYS A 69 -12.77 -8.02 12.71
N HIS A 70 -11.58 -7.60 12.30
CA HIS A 70 -11.19 -7.63 10.89
C HIS A 70 -10.54 -8.98 10.55
N SER A 71 -11.02 -9.66 9.51
CA SER A 71 -10.42 -10.93 9.06
C SER A 71 -9.00 -10.70 8.57
N ILE A 72 -8.83 -9.67 7.74
CA ILE A 72 -7.60 -9.37 7.03
C ILE A 72 -6.99 -8.07 7.56
N VAL A 73 -5.70 -8.08 7.85
CA VAL A 73 -4.94 -6.87 8.14
C VAL A 73 -3.74 -6.79 7.20
N ILE A 74 -3.62 -5.66 6.52
CA ILE A 74 -2.58 -5.46 5.49
C ILE A 74 -1.28 -4.99 6.14
N VAL A 75 -0.17 -5.64 5.78
CA VAL A 75 1.19 -5.29 6.17
C VAL A 75 1.98 -4.93 4.92
N PHE A 76 2.58 -3.74 4.88
CA PHE A 76 3.48 -3.34 3.80
C PHE A 76 4.92 -3.62 4.19
N GLN A 77 5.65 -4.28 3.30
CA GLN A 77 7.07 -4.54 3.47
C GLN A 77 7.84 -4.24 2.18
N GLY A 78 8.70 -3.22 2.27
CA GLY A 78 9.71 -2.94 1.27
C GLY A 78 10.95 -3.81 1.44
N PHE A 79 11.57 -4.18 0.31
CA PHE A 79 12.94 -4.67 0.26
C PHE A 79 13.66 -4.03 -0.93
N SER A 80 14.98 -4.09 -0.95
CA SER A 80 15.77 -3.71 -2.13
C SER A 80 16.96 -4.65 -2.32
N PRO A 81 17.68 -4.61 -3.46
CA PRO A 81 18.90 -5.39 -3.62
C PRO A 81 19.96 -5.11 -2.55
N ASP A 82 20.00 -3.87 -2.05
CA ASP A 82 20.96 -3.40 -1.04
C ASP A 82 20.46 -3.61 0.40
N ASP A 83 19.14 -3.77 0.58
CA ASP A 83 18.48 -3.97 1.87
C ASP A 83 17.44 -5.09 1.77
N GLN A 84 17.93 -6.32 1.90
CA GLN A 84 17.15 -7.56 1.79
C GLN A 84 16.45 -7.87 3.13
N ALA A 85 15.31 -7.22 3.36
CA ALA A 85 14.53 -7.39 4.59
C ALA A 85 14.03 -8.85 4.76
N PRO A 86 14.18 -9.48 5.95
CA PRO A 86 13.59 -10.79 6.23
C PRO A 86 12.05 -10.69 6.33
N ILE A 87 11.34 -11.83 6.42
CA ILE A 87 9.89 -11.80 6.69
C ILE A 87 9.58 -10.97 7.95
N PRO A 88 8.47 -10.22 8.01
CA PRO A 88 8.14 -9.38 9.16
C PRO A 88 7.53 -10.25 10.28
N LYS A 89 8.29 -11.24 10.78
CA LYS A 89 7.77 -12.31 11.63
C LYS A 89 7.04 -11.79 12.86
N THR A 90 7.58 -10.76 13.52
CA THR A 90 6.94 -10.15 14.69
C THR A 90 5.55 -9.60 14.36
N GLN A 91 5.41 -8.92 13.22
CA GLN A 91 4.12 -8.40 12.77
C GLN A 91 3.14 -9.53 12.44
N LEU A 92 3.61 -10.56 11.72
CA LEU A 92 2.79 -11.73 11.38
C LEU A 92 2.33 -12.46 12.64
N ASP A 93 3.22 -12.67 13.62
CA ASP A 93 2.90 -13.29 14.90
C ASP A 93 1.90 -12.47 15.71
N ASN A 94 2.07 -11.14 15.76
CA ASN A 94 1.16 -10.24 16.49
C ASN A 94 -0.25 -10.25 15.89
N LEU A 95 -0.36 -10.15 14.57
CA LEU A 95 -1.65 -10.22 13.87
C LEU A 95 -2.30 -11.58 14.07
N TRP A 96 -1.54 -12.66 13.95
CA TRP A 96 -2.06 -14.01 14.15
C TRP A 96 -2.54 -14.21 15.59
N GLN A 97 -1.77 -13.79 16.59
CA GLN A 97 -2.16 -13.86 18.00
C GLN A 97 -3.37 -13.01 18.33
N ASN A 98 -3.55 -11.89 17.62
CA ASN A 98 -4.75 -11.07 17.72
C ASN A 98 -5.94 -11.69 16.97
N GLY A 99 -5.77 -12.79 16.24
CA GLY A 99 -6.85 -13.41 15.48
C GLY A 99 -7.14 -12.69 14.15
N ASN A 100 -6.12 -12.16 13.47
CA ASN A 100 -6.22 -11.62 12.12
C ASN A 100 -5.31 -12.41 11.16
N THR A 101 -5.77 -12.62 9.93
CA THR A 101 -4.95 -13.20 8.87
C THR A 101 -4.18 -12.09 8.15
N PRO A 102 -2.83 -12.15 8.10
CA PRO A 102 -2.03 -11.13 7.44
C PRO A 102 -2.17 -11.17 5.92
N LEU A 103 -2.28 -9.99 5.30
CA LEU A 103 -2.03 -9.80 3.87
C LEU A 103 -0.75 -8.98 3.71
N LEU A 104 0.29 -9.64 3.23
CA LEU A 104 1.64 -9.10 3.11
C LEU A 104 1.84 -8.50 1.71
N SER A 105 1.86 -7.17 1.65
CA SER A 105 2.21 -6.41 0.45
C SER A 105 3.72 -6.31 0.33
N ILE A 106 4.30 -7.06 -0.61
CA ILE A 106 5.75 -7.15 -0.81
C ILE A 106 6.14 -6.16 -1.92
N GLU A 107 6.91 -5.15 -1.55
CA GLU A 107 7.27 -4.00 -2.38
C GLU A 107 8.75 -4.05 -2.81
N PRO A 108 9.03 -4.40 -4.09
CA PRO A 108 10.40 -4.49 -4.58
C PRO A 108 10.96 -3.10 -4.92
N TRP A 109 11.65 -2.46 -4.00
CA TRP A 109 12.32 -1.17 -4.23
C TRP A 109 13.66 -1.37 -4.96
N GLY A 110 13.98 -0.47 -5.89
CA GLY A 110 15.23 -0.56 -6.67
C GLY A 110 16.46 -0.05 -5.92
N SER A 111 17.65 -0.43 -6.39
CA SER A 111 18.91 0.27 -6.10
C SER A 111 19.55 0.78 -7.38
N GLY A 112 20.22 1.94 -7.33
CA GLY A 112 21.16 2.48 -8.33
C GLY A 112 20.65 2.73 -9.76
N ASP A 113 20.15 1.69 -10.43
CA ASP A 113 19.83 1.63 -11.87
C ASP A 113 18.33 1.72 -12.17
N GLY A 114 17.46 1.73 -11.15
CA GLY A 114 16.03 2.00 -11.27
C GLY A 114 15.15 0.90 -11.89
N ASP A 115 15.69 -0.18 -12.45
CA ASP A 115 14.93 -1.32 -13.00
C ASP A 115 14.96 -2.56 -12.10
N ILE A 116 14.15 -2.53 -11.04
CA ILE A 116 14.03 -3.64 -10.09
C ILE A 116 13.48 -4.93 -10.72
N LEU A 117 12.58 -4.85 -11.71
CA LEU A 117 12.05 -6.02 -12.38
C LEU A 117 13.14 -6.75 -13.19
N GLY A 118 14.02 -6.00 -13.86
CA GLY A 118 15.20 -6.57 -14.52
C GLY A 118 16.13 -7.32 -13.56
N VAL A 119 16.34 -6.79 -12.35
CA VAL A 119 17.14 -7.42 -11.29
C VAL A 119 16.50 -8.72 -10.79
N ILE A 120 15.17 -8.75 -10.65
CA ILE A 120 14.45 -9.98 -10.31
C ILE A 120 14.56 -10.98 -11.46
N ASN A 121 14.27 -10.56 -12.69
CA ASN A 121 14.20 -11.42 -13.88
C ASN A 121 15.52 -12.11 -14.21
N ASN A 122 16.65 -11.45 -13.97
CA ASN A 122 17.97 -12.03 -14.21
C ASN A 122 18.42 -13.01 -13.11
N GLY A 123 17.64 -13.15 -12.03
CA GLY A 123 17.88 -14.08 -10.92
C GLY A 123 18.79 -13.58 -9.81
N THR A 124 19.16 -12.29 -9.80
CA THR A 124 20.02 -11.71 -8.75
C THR A 124 19.41 -11.88 -7.35
N LEU A 125 18.08 -11.84 -7.25
CA LEU A 125 17.36 -11.95 -5.99
C LEU A 125 16.83 -13.36 -5.69
N ASP A 126 17.19 -14.38 -6.47
CA ASP A 126 16.67 -15.74 -6.26
C ASP A 126 16.99 -16.28 -4.87
N GLN A 127 18.24 -16.10 -4.42
CA GLN A 127 18.67 -16.61 -3.11
C GLN A 127 17.90 -15.91 -1.98
N TYR A 128 17.64 -14.62 -2.14
CA TYR A 128 16.82 -13.85 -1.20
C TYR A 128 15.40 -14.41 -1.15
N PHE A 129 14.73 -14.56 -2.29
CA PHE A 129 13.37 -15.09 -2.33
C PHE A 129 13.26 -16.54 -1.86
N ARG A 130 14.28 -17.38 -2.05
CA ARG A 130 14.29 -18.74 -1.49
C ARG A 130 14.31 -18.73 0.03
N GLY A 131 15.19 -17.92 0.63
CA GLY A 131 15.24 -17.78 2.08
C GLY A 131 13.94 -17.17 2.63
N TYR A 132 13.41 -16.17 1.94
CA TYR A 132 12.13 -15.55 2.30
C TYR A 132 10.95 -16.54 2.23
N ALA A 133 10.89 -17.36 1.16
CA ALA A 133 9.87 -18.39 0.99
C ALA A 133 9.98 -19.50 2.05
N ASP A 134 11.19 -19.97 2.34
CA ASP A 134 11.46 -20.96 3.39
C ASP A 134 11.05 -20.43 4.77
N ASP A 135 11.44 -19.20 5.12
CA ASP A 135 11.08 -18.58 6.40
C ASP A 135 9.55 -18.41 6.53
N LEU A 136 8.87 -17.95 5.47
CA LEU A 136 7.41 -17.77 5.49
C LEU A 136 6.69 -19.12 5.56
N MET A 137 7.17 -20.13 4.82
CA MET A 137 6.66 -21.50 4.89
C MET A 137 6.80 -22.08 6.30
N ASN A 138 7.99 -21.97 6.89
CA ASN A 138 8.24 -22.42 8.26
C ASN A 138 7.30 -21.72 9.23
N TRP A 139 7.07 -20.41 9.07
CA TRP A 139 6.09 -19.66 9.86
C TRP A 139 4.67 -20.21 9.72
N THR A 140 4.23 -20.57 8.51
CA THR A 140 2.91 -21.20 8.29
C THR A 140 2.78 -22.57 8.94
N CYS A 141 3.89 -23.28 9.14
CA CYS A 141 3.91 -24.58 9.79
C CYS A 141 4.01 -24.52 11.32
N GLU A 142 4.27 -23.34 11.90
CA GLU A 142 4.35 -23.19 13.36
C GLU A 142 3.01 -23.49 14.03
N ASP A 143 3.06 -24.30 15.09
CA ASP A 143 1.97 -24.43 16.05
C ASP A 143 1.59 -23.06 16.61
N TRP A 144 0.31 -22.82 16.81
CA TRP A 144 -0.21 -21.56 17.35
C TRP A 144 -1.27 -21.79 18.42
N ILE A 145 -1.43 -20.79 19.29
CA ILE A 145 -2.48 -20.75 20.31
C ILE A 145 -3.12 -19.37 20.24
N VAL A 146 -4.43 -19.32 19.99
CA VAL A 146 -5.23 -18.08 19.96
C VAL A 146 -6.51 -18.37 20.74
N ASP A 147 -6.83 -17.55 21.74
CA ASP A 147 -8.03 -17.70 22.58
C ASP A 147 -8.25 -19.13 23.11
N ASP A 148 -7.18 -19.74 23.66
CA ASP A 148 -7.13 -21.12 24.17
C ASP A 148 -7.35 -22.23 23.13
N VAL A 149 -7.42 -21.90 21.84
CA VAL A 149 -7.48 -22.86 20.73
C VAL A 149 -6.07 -23.06 20.17
N THR A 150 -5.61 -24.31 20.13
CA THR A 150 -4.35 -24.71 19.50
C THR A 150 -4.59 -25.15 18.06
N GLY A 151 -3.71 -24.78 17.14
CA GLY A 151 -3.78 -25.27 15.76
C GLY A 151 -2.43 -25.24 15.04
N THR A 152 -2.44 -25.69 13.79
CA THR A 152 -1.32 -25.63 12.85
C THR A 152 -1.81 -25.04 11.52
N GLY A 153 -0.90 -24.74 10.59
CA GLY A 153 -1.27 -24.26 9.26
C GLY A 153 -1.74 -22.81 9.28
N LYS A 154 -0.84 -21.88 9.66
CA LYS A 154 -1.13 -20.46 9.54
C LYS A 154 -1.32 -20.06 8.08
N GLN A 155 -2.10 -19.03 7.84
CA GLN A 155 -2.42 -18.51 6.51
C GLN A 155 -1.86 -17.11 6.33
N VAL A 156 -1.47 -16.80 5.11
CA VAL A 156 -1.01 -15.47 4.71
C VAL A 156 -1.37 -15.23 3.25
N PHE A 157 -1.78 -14.00 2.93
CA PHE A 157 -1.94 -13.55 1.55
C PHE A 157 -0.68 -12.79 1.13
N ILE A 158 -0.21 -13.00 -0.10
CA ILE A 158 0.91 -12.25 -0.68
C ILE A 158 0.40 -11.36 -1.80
N ARG A 159 0.67 -10.05 -1.68
CA ARG A 159 0.41 -9.06 -2.73
C ARG A 159 1.74 -8.48 -3.19
N PHE A 160 2.33 -9.08 -4.22
CA PHE A 160 3.64 -8.69 -4.73
C PHE A 160 3.53 -7.61 -5.81
N ALA A 161 4.32 -6.53 -5.69
CA ALA A 161 4.43 -5.49 -6.74
C ALA A 161 3.05 -5.00 -7.28
N HIS A 162 2.19 -4.53 -6.37
CA HIS A 162 0.85 -4.00 -6.64
C HIS A 162 0.86 -2.72 -7.49
N GLU A 163 -0.30 -2.36 -8.06
CA GLU A 163 -0.52 -1.12 -8.82
C GLU A 163 0.45 -0.91 -9.99
N MET A 164 0.89 -2.00 -10.60
CA MET A 164 1.85 -1.97 -11.71
C MET A 164 1.38 -1.17 -12.94
N ASN A 165 0.07 -0.97 -13.10
CA ASN A 165 -0.58 -0.19 -14.15
C ASN A 165 -0.62 1.34 -13.88
N LEU A 166 0.03 1.81 -12.80
CA LEU A 166 0.33 3.23 -12.57
C LEU A 166 1.59 3.70 -13.30
N HIS A 167 1.88 5.00 -13.22
CA HIS A 167 2.93 5.63 -14.01
C HIS A 167 4.30 5.27 -13.43
N SER A 168 5.37 5.38 -14.23
CA SER A 168 6.74 4.98 -13.83
C SER A 168 7.34 5.77 -12.66
N GLY A 169 6.63 6.78 -12.16
CA GLY A 169 7.01 7.56 -10.97
C GLY A 169 6.26 7.16 -9.70
N ALA A 170 5.25 6.30 -9.78
CA ALA A 170 4.50 5.81 -8.62
C ALA A 170 5.34 4.79 -7.84
N TYR A 171 5.74 3.70 -8.50
CA TYR A 171 6.67 2.72 -7.96
C TYR A 171 7.72 2.30 -9.02
N PRO A 172 8.91 1.82 -8.62
CA PRO A 172 9.97 1.44 -9.57
C PRO A 172 9.57 0.28 -10.52
N TRP A 173 8.54 -0.49 -10.17
CA TRP A 173 7.96 -1.55 -11.00
C TRP A 173 6.80 -1.10 -11.91
N CYS A 174 6.29 0.12 -11.74
CA CYS A 174 5.14 0.64 -12.49
C CYS A 174 5.47 1.02 -13.94
N ASN A 175 4.48 0.88 -14.82
CA ASN A 175 4.55 1.15 -16.27
C ASN A 175 5.79 0.52 -16.96
N ARG A 176 6.27 -0.61 -16.45
CA ARG A 176 7.25 -1.46 -17.11
C ARG A 176 6.53 -2.33 -18.14
N SER A 177 7.25 -2.89 -19.12
CA SER A 177 6.62 -3.75 -20.12
C SER A 177 5.90 -4.93 -19.43
N PRO A 178 4.66 -5.29 -19.83
CA PRO A 178 3.93 -6.38 -19.19
C PRO A 178 4.69 -7.70 -19.16
N ALA A 179 5.46 -8.01 -20.21
CA ALA A 179 6.34 -9.18 -20.23
C ALA A 179 7.35 -9.21 -19.06
N SER A 180 8.02 -8.08 -18.79
CA SER A 180 8.99 -7.99 -17.68
C SER A 180 8.32 -8.17 -16.31
N TYR A 181 7.13 -7.60 -16.12
CA TYR A 181 6.35 -7.79 -14.89
C TYR A 181 5.89 -9.24 -14.72
N ILE A 182 5.34 -9.84 -15.78
CA ILE A 182 4.89 -11.24 -15.77
C ILE A 182 6.06 -12.18 -15.48
N ASP A 183 7.21 -11.97 -16.10
CA ASP A 183 8.41 -12.78 -15.85
C ASP A 183 8.85 -12.67 -14.39
N ALA A 184 8.80 -11.46 -13.80
CA ALA A 184 9.21 -11.24 -12.42
C ALA A 184 8.24 -11.91 -11.44
N TRP A 185 6.93 -11.69 -11.64
CA TRP A 185 5.87 -12.34 -10.88
C TRP A 185 6.04 -13.86 -10.89
N LYS A 186 6.11 -14.46 -12.08
CA LYS A 186 6.24 -15.91 -12.24
C LYS A 186 7.52 -16.43 -11.61
N ARG A 187 8.62 -15.69 -11.69
CA ARG A 187 9.88 -16.10 -11.08
C ARG A 187 9.76 -16.20 -9.56
N VAL A 188 9.23 -15.17 -8.91
CA VAL A 188 9.05 -15.18 -7.45
C VAL A 188 8.05 -16.27 -7.04
N HIS A 189 6.91 -16.37 -7.73
CA HIS A 189 5.93 -17.43 -7.48
C HIS A 189 6.53 -18.83 -7.62
N ASN A 190 7.28 -19.10 -8.70
CA ASN A 190 7.92 -20.39 -8.91
C ASN A 190 8.95 -20.72 -7.82
N ILE A 191 9.61 -19.73 -7.22
CA ILE A 191 10.51 -19.96 -6.09
C ILE A 191 9.72 -20.46 -4.88
N PHE A 192 8.60 -19.81 -4.54
CA PHE A 192 7.72 -20.26 -3.45
C PHE A 192 7.18 -21.68 -3.69
N GLU A 193 6.74 -21.99 -4.91
CA GLU A 193 6.31 -23.34 -5.30
C GLU A 193 7.43 -24.39 -5.14
N ILE A 194 8.67 -24.06 -5.54
CA ILE A 194 9.82 -24.97 -5.42
C ILE A 194 10.16 -25.25 -3.96
N GLU A 195 10.07 -24.25 -3.08
CA GLU A 195 10.32 -24.41 -1.64
C GLU A 195 9.14 -25.13 -0.93
N GLY A 196 8.07 -25.47 -1.66
CA GLY A 196 6.97 -26.28 -1.17
C GLY A 196 5.82 -25.48 -0.55
N ALA A 197 5.59 -24.24 -1.00
CA ALA A 197 4.40 -23.44 -0.68
C ALA A 197 3.13 -24.32 -0.72
N ALA A 198 2.47 -24.49 0.43
CA ALA A 198 1.16 -25.11 0.48
C ALA A 198 0.15 -24.08 -0.08
N PRO A 199 -0.56 -24.37 -1.19
CA PRO A 199 -1.40 -23.39 -1.88
C PRO A 199 -2.49 -22.76 -0.99
N ASP A 200 -2.94 -23.50 0.03
CA ASP A 200 -3.98 -23.03 0.95
C ASP A 200 -3.43 -22.23 2.15
N ALA A 201 -2.11 -22.26 2.38
CA ALA A 201 -1.45 -21.50 3.44
C ALA A 201 -0.91 -20.15 2.92
N ILE A 202 -0.47 -20.10 1.66
CA ILE A 202 0.06 -18.90 1.02
C ILE A 202 -0.74 -18.63 -0.26
N GLN A 203 -1.58 -17.59 -0.25
CA GLN A 203 -2.43 -17.23 -1.39
C GLN A 203 -1.95 -15.96 -2.10
N TRP A 204 -1.90 -15.99 -3.43
CA TRP A 204 -1.38 -14.91 -4.27
C TRP A 204 -2.46 -13.93 -4.73
N VAL A 205 -2.25 -12.65 -4.43
CA VAL A 205 -3.17 -11.53 -4.72
C VAL A 205 -2.57 -10.63 -5.79
N TRP A 206 -3.04 -10.74 -7.02
CA TRP A 206 -2.64 -9.85 -8.13
C TRP A 206 -3.49 -8.58 -8.11
N CYS A 207 -2.87 -7.44 -7.83
CA CYS A 207 -3.58 -6.20 -7.51
C CYS A 207 -3.20 -5.05 -8.43
N VAL A 208 -4.20 -4.47 -9.08
CA VAL A 208 -4.06 -3.34 -10.00
C VAL A 208 -4.64 -2.08 -9.36
N ASN A 209 -4.23 -0.90 -9.82
CA ASN A 209 -4.99 0.31 -9.54
C ASN A 209 -6.26 0.33 -10.41
N SER A 210 -7.34 0.90 -9.87
CA SER A 210 -8.64 1.06 -10.54
C SER A 210 -8.56 1.79 -11.90
N VAL A 211 -7.50 2.56 -12.14
CA VAL A 211 -7.27 3.31 -13.38
C VAL A 211 -5.89 2.98 -13.95
N ASP A 212 -5.82 2.81 -15.28
CA ASP A 212 -4.54 2.71 -15.98
C ASP A 212 -3.95 4.11 -16.19
N VAL A 213 -2.77 4.36 -15.62
CA VAL A 213 -2.09 5.66 -15.71
C VAL A 213 -0.63 5.42 -16.08
N PRO A 214 -0.12 5.87 -17.23
CA PRO A 214 -0.89 6.34 -18.37
C PRO A 214 -1.72 5.20 -18.96
N ASN A 215 -2.84 5.54 -19.61
CA ASN A 215 -3.57 4.57 -20.42
C ASN A 215 -2.79 4.27 -21.72
N ALA A 216 -3.27 3.28 -22.49
CA ALA A 216 -2.65 2.85 -23.75
C ALA A 216 -2.41 3.99 -24.77
N SER A 217 -3.31 4.98 -24.84
CA SER A 217 -3.16 6.12 -25.76
C SER A 217 -2.06 7.11 -25.34
N ALA A 218 -1.69 7.09 -24.06
CA ALA A 218 -0.63 7.90 -23.47
C ALA A 218 0.67 7.10 -23.23
N GLY A 219 0.80 5.92 -23.84
CA GLY A 219 2.02 5.11 -23.80
C GLY A 219 2.16 4.22 -22.56
N GLY A 220 1.05 3.94 -21.86
CA GLY A 220 1.02 2.87 -20.85
C GLY A 220 0.39 1.59 -21.36
N TYR A 221 0.02 0.71 -20.44
CA TYR A 221 -0.51 -0.62 -20.70
C TYR A 221 -1.83 -0.82 -19.94
N GLY A 222 -2.72 -1.64 -20.48
CA GLY A 222 -3.91 -2.07 -19.76
C GLY A 222 -3.55 -3.02 -18.62
N ALA A 223 -4.23 -2.87 -17.48
CA ALA A 223 -4.13 -3.78 -16.33
C ALA A 223 -4.07 -5.28 -16.72
N GLU A 224 -4.96 -5.76 -17.59
CA GLU A 224 -5.04 -7.18 -17.97
C GLU A 224 -3.81 -7.68 -18.72
N GLU A 225 -3.04 -6.78 -19.34
CA GLU A 225 -1.79 -7.16 -20.02
C GLU A 225 -0.73 -7.65 -19.02
N TYR A 226 -0.82 -7.20 -17.76
CA TYR A 226 0.06 -7.63 -16.66
C TYR A 226 -0.35 -8.94 -16.01
N TYR A 227 -1.48 -9.54 -16.40
CA TYR A 227 -2.00 -10.75 -15.77
C TYR A 227 -1.10 -11.96 -16.03
N PRO A 228 -0.49 -12.58 -15.00
CA PRO A 228 0.51 -13.64 -15.19
C PRO A 228 -0.12 -14.99 -15.58
N GLY A 229 -1.44 -15.15 -15.40
CA GLY A 229 -2.21 -16.35 -15.75
C GLY A 229 -2.82 -17.03 -14.52
N ASP A 230 -3.85 -17.85 -14.77
CA ASP A 230 -4.68 -18.48 -13.72
C ASP A 230 -3.89 -19.36 -12.74
N GLU A 231 -2.74 -19.90 -13.15
CA GLU A 231 -1.88 -20.77 -12.32
C GLU A 231 -1.03 -20.00 -11.31
N TYR A 232 -0.96 -18.67 -11.42
CA TYR A 232 -0.05 -17.82 -10.61
C TYR A 232 -0.79 -16.82 -9.70
N VAL A 233 -2.13 -16.91 -9.67
CA VAL A 233 -3.00 -15.92 -9.01
C VAL A 233 -4.17 -16.64 -8.37
N ASP A 234 -4.36 -16.44 -7.08
CA ASP A 234 -5.54 -16.94 -6.36
C ASP A 234 -6.64 -15.89 -6.31
N TRP A 235 -6.25 -14.61 -6.20
CA TRP A 235 -7.14 -13.46 -6.05
C TRP A 235 -6.80 -12.35 -7.05
N VAL A 236 -7.81 -11.78 -7.68
CA VAL A 236 -7.66 -10.58 -8.51
C VAL A 236 -8.15 -9.38 -7.71
N ALA A 237 -7.34 -8.34 -7.62
CA ALA A 237 -7.56 -7.25 -6.70
C ALA A 237 -7.51 -5.88 -7.39
N ILE A 238 -8.23 -4.92 -6.80
CA ILE A 238 -8.27 -3.52 -7.23
C ILE A 238 -8.02 -2.62 -6.03
N ASP A 239 -7.14 -1.64 -6.21
CA ASP A 239 -6.95 -0.50 -5.30
C ASP A 239 -7.61 0.74 -5.91
N GLY A 240 -8.31 1.54 -5.09
CA GLY A 240 -9.02 2.72 -5.59
C GLY A 240 -9.60 3.58 -4.48
N TYR A 241 -9.65 4.89 -4.72
CA TYR A 241 -9.89 5.87 -3.67
C TYR A 241 -10.86 6.96 -4.09
N ASN A 242 -11.71 7.37 -3.15
CA ASN A 242 -12.41 8.65 -3.26
C ASN A 242 -11.53 9.74 -2.68
N VAL A 243 -10.70 10.33 -3.53
CA VAL A 243 -9.79 11.42 -3.13
C VAL A 243 -10.51 12.77 -2.98
N GLY A 244 -11.77 12.89 -3.41
CA GLY A 244 -12.52 14.14 -3.26
C GLY A 244 -11.77 15.31 -3.90
N LYS A 245 -11.61 16.39 -3.16
CA LYS A 245 -10.77 17.55 -3.50
C LYS A 245 -9.50 17.64 -2.65
N SER A 246 -8.98 16.53 -2.11
CA SER A 246 -7.77 16.59 -1.26
C SER A 246 -6.46 16.79 -2.01
N VAL A 247 -6.46 16.78 -3.35
CA VAL A 247 -5.26 16.97 -4.17
C VAL A 247 -5.39 18.27 -5.00
N PRO A 248 -4.66 19.34 -4.62
CA PRO A 248 -4.79 20.71 -5.15
C PRO A 248 -4.68 20.92 -6.66
N CYS A 249 -3.92 20.05 -7.33
CA CYS A 249 -3.38 20.32 -8.66
C CYS A 249 -3.88 19.37 -9.76
N ALA A 250 -4.81 18.48 -9.42
CA ALA A 250 -5.31 17.45 -10.31
C ALA A 250 -6.76 17.71 -10.73
N ASN A 251 -6.98 17.97 -12.03
CA ASN A 251 -8.33 18.10 -12.61
C ASN A 251 -9.12 16.78 -12.61
N TRP A 252 -8.48 15.66 -12.27
CA TRP A 252 -9.07 14.33 -12.19
C TRP A 252 -9.57 13.96 -10.78
N ASP A 253 -9.28 14.78 -9.77
CA ASP A 253 -9.64 14.54 -8.38
C ASP A 253 -10.97 15.21 -8.04
N ASN A 254 -12.01 14.38 -7.99
CA ASN A 254 -13.36 14.76 -7.61
C ASN A 254 -13.94 13.72 -6.66
N TRP A 255 -14.92 14.15 -5.87
CA TRP A 255 -15.77 13.24 -5.11
C TRP A 255 -16.40 12.21 -6.05
N THR A 256 -16.03 10.94 -5.87
CA THR A 256 -16.41 9.86 -6.78
C THR A 256 -16.99 8.69 -6.01
N ALA A 257 -18.21 8.29 -6.37
CA ALA A 257 -18.86 7.10 -5.80
C ALA A 257 -18.14 5.81 -6.21
N PHE A 258 -18.37 4.72 -5.46
CA PHE A 258 -17.80 3.40 -5.73
C PHE A 258 -17.85 2.97 -7.20
N ASP A 259 -19.02 3.07 -7.84
CA ASP A 259 -19.18 2.66 -9.24
C ASP A 259 -18.33 3.50 -10.20
N GLY A 260 -18.10 4.78 -9.88
CA GLY A 260 -17.22 5.63 -10.68
C GLY A 260 -15.75 5.22 -10.59
N ILE A 261 -15.33 4.68 -9.44
CA ILE A 261 -13.95 4.23 -9.18
C ILE A 261 -13.74 2.82 -9.73
N PHE A 262 -14.56 1.86 -9.31
CA PHE A 262 -14.27 0.44 -9.49
C PHE A 262 -14.97 -0.20 -10.68
N LYS A 263 -16.17 0.26 -11.06
CA LYS A 263 -16.97 -0.39 -12.11
C LYS A 263 -16.23 -0.48 -13.45
N PRO A 264 -15.50 0.55 -13.92
CA PRO A 264 -14.77 0.45 -15.19
C PRO A 264 -13.75 -0.70 -15.20
N MET A 265 -13.04 -0.94 -14.10
CA MET A 265 -12.07 -2.05 -14.01
C MET A 265 -12.77 -3.39 -13.77
N LEU A 266 -13.81 -3.43 -12.92
CA LEU A 266 -14.61 -4.63 -12.68
C LEU A 266 -15.27 -5.15 -13.98
N ASP A 267 -15.81 -4.27 -14.82
CA ASP A 267 -16.40 -4.64 -16.10
C ASP A 267 -15.35 -5.29 -17.03
N ARG A 268 -14.13 -4.74 -17.07
CA ARG A 268 -13.04 -5.32 -17.86
C ARG A 268 -12.59 -6.67 -17.33
N PHE A 269 -12.56 -6.83 -16.00
CA PHE A 269 -12.27 -8.11 -15.34
C PHE A 269 -13.34 -9.16 -15.62
N ASP A 270 -14.61 -8.77 -15.66
CA ASP A 270 -15.73 -9.65 -16.00
C ASP A 270 -15.71 -10.08 -17.48
N ASP A 271 -15.28 -9.20 -18.38
CA ASP A 271 -15.13 -9.49 -19.81
C ASP A 271 -13.90 -10.35 -20.14
N HIS A 272 -12.90 -10.39 -19.26
CA HIS A 272 -11.68 -11.14 -19.48
C HIS A 272 -11.83 -12.62 -19.10
N GLN A 273 -11.65 -13.53 -20.06
CA GLN A 273 -11.96 -14.97 -19.95
C GLN A 273 -11.31 -15.71 -18.76
N ASN A 274 -10.15 -15.25 -18.29
CA ASN A 274 -9.37 -15.90 -17.24
C ASN A 274 -9.61 -15.23 -15.87
N ILE A 275 -9.31 -13.93 -15.78
CA ILE A 275 -9.64 -13.06 -14.64
C ILE A 275 -11.08 -13.25 -14.12
N SER A 276 -12.08 -13.33 -15.00
CA SER A 276 -13.49 -13.48 -14.62
C SER A 276 -13.83 -14.72 -13.79
N LYS A 277 -12.93 -15.72 -13.73
CA LYS A 277 -13.09 -16.94 -12.94
C LYS A 277 -12.53 -16.82 -11.52
N LYS A 278 -11.77 -15.77 -11.22
CA LYS A 278 -11.12 -15.57 -9.91
C LYS A 278 -12.04 -14.81 -8.95
N PRO A 279 -11.93 -15.03 -7.64
CA PRO A 279 -12.55 -14.14 -6.66
C PRO A 279 -11.89 -12.75 -6.74
N TYR A 280 -12.72 -11.72 -6.59
CA TYR A 280 -12.25 -10.33 -6.56
C TYR A 280 -12.00 -9.86 -5.14
N ALA A 281 -11.01 -8.99 -4.99
CA ALA A 281 -10.73 -8.29 -3.74
C ALA A 281 -10.60 -6.79 -3.99
N ILE A 282 -11.02 -5.99 -3.03
CA ILE A 282 -10.70 -4.56 -2.98
C ILE A 282 -9.74 -4.40 -1.81
N ILE A 283 -8.45 -4.21 -2.12
CA ILE A 283 -7.38 -4.32 -1.11
C ILE A 283 -7.10 -2.97 -0.48
N GLU A 284 -7.22 -1.89 -1.23
CA GLU A 284 -7.19 -0.56 -0.66
C GLU A 284 -8.37 0.27 -1.16
N ILE A 285 -9.26 0.62 -0.22
CA ILE A 285 -10.36 1.56 -0.45
C ILE A 285 -10.47 2.57 0.69
N GLY A 286 -10.57 3.85 0.34
CA GLY A 286 -10.64 4.93 1.30
C GLY A 286 -11.32 6.14 0.71
N SER A 287 -11.81 7.02 1.58
CA SER A 287 -12.42 8.28 1.20
C SER A 287 -11.80 9.42 1.99
N SER A 288 -11.45 10.48 1.28
CA SER A 288 -11.25 11.81 1.82
C SER A 288 -12.57 12.32 2.43
N SER A 289 -12.47 13.27 3.37
CA SER A 289 -13.61 14.06 3.85
C SER A 289 -13.75 15.41 3.12
N VAL A 290 -12.83 15.72 2.21
CA VAL A 290 -12.82 16.97 1.45
C VAL A 290 -13.67 16.79 0.20
N VAL A 291 -14.93 17.25 0.24
CA VAL A 291 -15.95 16.99 -0.79
C VAL A 291 -15.92 18.03 -1.92
N ASP A 292 -16.29 19.28 -1.62
CA ASP A 292 -16.71 20.26 -2.64
C ASP A 292 -15.72 21.42 -2.85
N SER A 293 -14.92 21.76 -1.83
CA SER A 293 -13.89 22.79 -1.94
C SER A 293 -12.78 22.55 -0.92
N MET A 294 -11.54 22.88 -1.31
CA MET A 294 -10.45 22.97 -0.33
C MET A 294 -10.75 24.15 0.59
N PRO A 295 -10.45 24.06 1.90
CA PRO A 295 -10.22 25.28 2.66
C PRO A 295 -8.96 25.88 2.06
N VAL A 296 -9.11 26.83 1.13
CA VAL A 296 -7.94 27.39 0.46
C VAL A 296 -7.26 28.30 1.49
N LYS A 297 -6.31 27.71 2.21
CA LYS A 297 -5.34 28.38 3.06
C LYS A 297 -4.13 28.83 2.24
N GLU A 298 -4.12 28.53 0.94
CA GLU A 298 -2.95 28.63 0.09
C GLU A 298 -3.21 29.52 -1.14
N PHE A 299 -2.33 30.47 -1.42
CA PHE A 299 -2.41 31.33 -2.60
C PHE A 299 -1.21 31.07 -3.51
N ASN A 300 -1.45 30.42 -4.64
CA ASN A 300 -0.41 29.94 -5.54
C ASN A 300 0.20 31.07 -6.37
N VAL A 301 1.51 31.23 -6.27
CA VAL A 301 2.34 32.04 -7.17
C VAL A 301 2.64 31.25 -8.43
N TYR A 302 3.12 30.01 -8.27
CA TYR A 302 3.40 29.09 -9.35
C TYR A 302 3.22 27.64 -8.87
N THR A 303 2.49 26.83 -9.63
CA THR A 303 2.47 25.37 -9.49
C THR A 303 2.91 24.70 -10.79
N ASN A 304 2.19 24.96 -11.88
CA ASN A 304 2.49 24.36 -13.18
C ASN A 304 2.33 25.36 -14.31
N LYS A 305 3.01 25.12 -15.43
CA LYS A 305 2.79 25.89 -16.65
C LYS A 305 1.32 25.86 -17.02
N ASP A 306 0.75 27.05 -17.24
CA ASP A 306 -0.66 27.26 -17.60
C ASP A 306 -1.67 26.76 -16.56
N SER A 307 -1.23 26.48 -15.33
CA SER A 307 -2.18 26.16 -14.25
C SER A 307 -3.14 27.34 -14.06
N PRO A 308 -4.46 27.10 -14.07
CA PRO A 308 -5.44 28.15 -13.80
C PRO A 308 -5.35 28.67 -12.36
N THR A 309 -4.61 27.98 -11.48
CA THR A 309 -4.37 28.39 -10.10
C THR A 309 -3.18 29.33 -9.94
N ASN A 310 -2.37 29.58 -10.99
CA ASN A 310 -1.27 30.54 -10.89
C ASN A 310 -1.81 31.96 -10.90
N HIS A 311 -1.46 32.75 -9.89
CA HIS A 311 -1.95 34.12 -9.76
C HIS A 311 -0.95 35.18 -10.23
N TYR A 312 0.34 34.84 -10.33
CA TYR A 312 1.38 35.77 -10.77
C TYR A 312 2.07 35.28 -12.04
N ILE A 313 2.67 36.23 -12.77
CA ILE A 313 3.39 35.98 -14.02
C ILE A 313 4.87 36.32 -13.81
N SER A 314 5.76 35.42 -14.23
CA SER A 314 7.21 35.63 -14.24
C SER A 314 7.63 36.66 -15.31
N SER A 315 7.40 37.95 -15.05
CA SER A 315 7.68 39.03 -16.01
C SER A 315 8.60 40.14 -15.47
N GLY A 316 8.97 40.11 -14.19
CA GLY A 316 9.79 41.15 -13.55
C GLY A 316 11.30 40.86 -13.62
N TRP A 317 11.97 41.25 -14.71
CA TRP A 317 13.41 41.03 -14.91
C TRP A 317 14.26 42.12 -14.27
N LEU A 318 15.24 41.74 -13.44
CA LEU A 318 16.03 42.65 -12.60
C LEU A 318 17.53 42.38 -12.73
N GLY A 319 18.34 43.43 -12.53
CA GLY A 319 19.80 43.32 -12.54
C GLY A 319 20.38 43.05 -13.94
N ASP A 320 21.40 42.20 -13.99
CA ASP A 320 22.03 41.67 -15.21
C ASP A 320 21.12 40.62 -15.87
N TRP A 321 19.87 40.97 -16.18
CA TRP A 321 18.85 40.03 -16.65
C TRP A 321 19.25 39.24 -17.91
N GLY A 322 20.19 39.76 -18.72
CA GLY A 322 20.78 39.03 -19.85
C GLY A 322 21.55 37.77 -19.44
N ASP A 323 21.88 37.63 -18.16
CA ASP A 323 22.54 36.46 -17.58
C ASP A 323 21.53 35.35 -17.19
N ILE A 324 20.21 35.60 -17.31
CA ILE A 324 19.18 34.63 -16.95
C ILE A 324 18.61 33.95 -18.20
N THR A 325 18.63 32.62 -18.21
CA THR A 325 17.80 31.79 -19.09
C THR A 325 16.70 31.15 -18.26
N PHE A 326 15.45 31.23 -18.71
CA PHE A 326 14.26 30.82 -17.95
C PHE A 326 13.34 29.91 -18.76
N CYS A 327 12.86 28.84 -18.13
CA CYS A 327 11.92 27.88 -18.67
C CYS A 327 10.91 27.51 -17.59
N ASP A 328 9.65 27.95 -17.70
CA ASP A 328 8.55 27.63 -16.77
C ASP A 328 7.81 26.33 -17.12
N TYR A 329 8.37 25.50 -18.00
CA TYR A 329 7.77 24.26 -18.47
C TYR A 329 8.74 23.07 -18.48
N ASP A 330 9.76 23.07 -17.62
CA ASP A 330 10.73 21.97 -17.55
C ASP A 330 10.05 20.69 -17.06
N ARG A 331 10.23 19.59 -17.81
CA ARG A 331 9.57 18.31 -17.53
C ARG A 331 10.52 17.22 -17.04
N SER A 332 11.77 17.58 -16.78
CA SER A 332 12.81 16.58 -16.51
C SER A 332 12.62 15.92 -15.15
N ASP A 333 12.24 16.73 -14.15
CA ASP A 333 12.09 16.31 -12.75
C ASP A 333 11.26 17.36 -11.96
N PRO A 334 9.95 17.51 -12.25
CA PRO A 334 9.06 18.39 -11.47
C PRO A 334 8.80 17.82 -10.06
N HIS A 335 8.58 18.69 -9.07
CA HIS A 335 8.51 18.28 -7.67
C HIS A 335 7.32 17.36 -7.36
N LEU A 336 6.12 17.65 -7.87
CA LEU A 336 4.90 16.85 -7.63
C LEU A 336 4.69 15.71 -8.63
N GLY A 337 5.62 15.49 -9.56
CA GLY A 337 5.52 14.41 -10.55
C GLY A 337 4.28 14.49 -11.46
N ILE A 338 3.93 13.36 -12.06
CA ILE A 338 2.94 13.27 -13.17
C ILE A 338 1.49 13.56 -12.73
N ALA A 339 1.18 13.47 -11.42
CA ALA A 339 -0.16 13.62 -10.88
C ALA A 339 -0.74 15.05 -11.05
N CYS A 340 0.13 16.06 -11.08
CA CYS A 340 -0.28 17.45 -10.83
C CYS A 340 0.05 18.46 -11.94
N GLY A 341 0.45 18.00 -13.12
CA GLY A 341 0.98 18.86 -14.18
C GLY A 341 2.49 18.64 -14.28
N ASN A 342 2.97 18.39 -15.48
CA ASN A 342 4.28 17.81 -15.71
C ASN A 342 5.40 18.86 -15.77
N THR A 343 5.32 19.98 -15.04
CA THR A 343 6.23 21.12 -15.28
C THR A 343 6.73 21.83 -14.02
N SER A 344 8.04 22.04 -13.94
CA SER A 344 8.68 22.95 -12.98
C SER A 344 9.34 24.13 -13.70
N VAL A 345 9.76 25.12 -12.91
CA VAL A 345 10.60 26.21 -13.40
C VAL A 345 12.05 25.75 -13.40
N LYS A 346 12.76 25.99 -14.50
CA LYS A 346 14.21 25.90 -14.63
C LYS A 346 14.79 27.28 -14.95
N LEU A 347 15.73 27.73 -14.13
CA LEU A 347 16.43 28.98 -14.29
C LEU A 347 17.95 28.74 -14.30
N THR A 348 18.63 29.27 -15.31
CA THR A 348 20.10 29.27 -15.39
C THR A 348 20.61 30.70 -15.29
N TYR A 349 21.58 30.94 -14.41
CA TYR A 349 22.30 32.20 -14.26
C TYR A 349 23.75 32.04 -14.75
N SER A 350 24.23 32.89 -15.67
CA SER A 350 25.54 32.74 -16.29
C SER A 350 26.69 33.44 -15.57
N ALA A 351 26.40 34.41 -14.69
CA ALA A 351 27.38 35.28 -14.03
C ALA A 351 28.28 36.12 -14.96
N GLU A 352 27.88 36.33 -16.21
CA GLU A 352 28.67 37.07 -17.22
C GLU A 352 28.69 38.59 -16.99
N ARG A 353 27.82 39.10 -16.12
CA ARG A 353 27.64 40.53 -15.83
C ARG A 353 27.24 41.32 -17.06
N SER A 354 26.28 40.82 -17.83
CA SER A 354 25.81 41.44 -19.09
C SER A 354 25.47 42.93 -18.97
N HIS A 355 25.09 43.41 -17.78
CA HIS A 355 24.82 44.83 -17.50
C HIS A 355 25.71 45.44 -16.38
N GLY A 356 26.75 44.71 -15.94
CA GLY A 356 27.79 45.18 -15.03
C GLY A 356 27.48 45.16 -13.53
N LEU A 357 26.30 44.69 -13.12
CA LEU A 357 25.82 44.78 -11.73
C LEU A 357 26.31 43.63 -10.82
N GLY A 358 26.71 42.49 -11.39
CA GLY A 358 27.17 41.31 -10.66
C GLY A 358 26.06 40.46 -10.04
N TRP A 359 24.80 40.72 -10.41
CA TRP A 359 23.62 39.99 -9.95
C TRP A 359 22.47 40.12 -10.94
N ALA A 360 21.61 39.11 -10.98
CA ALA A 360 20.39 39.12 -11.77
C ALA A 360 19.24 38.46 -10.98
N GLY A 361 18.01 38.84 -11.27
CA GLY A 361 16.85 38.25 -10.63
C GLY A 361 15.58 38.31 -11.47
N ILE A 362 14.59 37.55 -11.02
CA ILE A 362 13.25 37.51 -11.61
C ILE A 362 12.21 37.63 -10.50
N CYS A 363 11.18 38.43 -10.76
CA CYS A 363 10.01 38.62 -9.91
C CYS A 363 8.76 38.10 -10.64
N TRP A 364 7.96 37.33 -9.90
CA TRP A 364 6.61 36.94 -10.29
C TRP A 364 5.66 38.07 -9.91
N GLN A 365 5.21 38.83 -10.90
CA GLN A 365 4.48 40.09 -10.74
C GLN A 365 3.19 40.10 -11.57
N GLU A 366 2.63 41.29 -11.78
CA GLU A 366 1.31 41.56 -12.39
C GLU A 366 0.13 41.17 -11.49
N GLY A 367 0.39 41.13 -10.17
CA GLY A 367 -0.66 40.97 -9.16
C GLY A 367 -1.34 42.28 -8.74
N GLY A 368 -1.50 42.44 -7.43
CA GLY A 368 -2.39 43.41 -6.78
C GLY A 368 -3.38 42.71 -5.83
N TYR A 369 -2.98 41.56 -5.31
CA TYR A 369 -3.83 40.71 -4.49
C TYR A 369 -3.73 41.09 -3.01
N ASN A 370 -4.84 41.01 -2.31
CA ASN A 370 -4.91 41.10 -0.87
C ASN A 370 -4.59 39.74 -0.25
N LEU A 371 -3.33 39.56 0.13
CA LEU A 371 -2.83 38.36 0.81
C LEU A 371 -2.89 38.48 2.34
N THR A 372 -3.67 39.43 2.88
CA THR A 372 -3.87 39.58 4.33
C THR A 372 -4.34 38.26 4.93
N GLY A 373 -3.67 37.85 6.01
CA GLY A 373 -3.89 36.57 6.68
C GLY A 373 -2.85 35.50 6.34
N ALA A 374 -2.03 35.66 5.30
CA ALA A 374 -0.92 34.75 5.05
C ALA A 374 0.13 34.82 6.17
N ASP A 375 0.55 33.65 6.65
CA ASP A 375 1.56 33.51 7.71
C ASP A 375 2.95 33.26 7.13
N ASN A 376 3.02 32.60 5.97
CA ASN A 376 4.29 32.27 5.34
C ASN A 376 4.19 32.14 3.81
N LEU A 377 5.34 32.16 3.14
CA LEU A 377 5.52 31.79 1.74
C LEU A 377 6.40 30.54 1.66
N THR A 378 5.90 29.48 1.04
CA THR A 378 6.64 28.23 0.81
C THR A 378 7.11 28.12 -0.64
N ILE A 379 8.29 27.55 -0.81
CA ILE A 379 8.97 27.36 -2.10
C ILE A 379 9.59 25.97 -2.10
N TRP A 380 9.32 25.15 -3.10
CA TRP A 380 10.15 23.98 -3.38
C TRP A 380 11.25 24.36 -4.34
N ALA A 381 12.50 24.03 -4.00
CA ALA A 381 13.64 24.36 -4.84
C ALA A 381 14.73 23.29 -4.75
N ARG A 382 15.49 23.17 -5.84
CA ARG A 382 16.76 22.43 -5.87
C ARG A 382 17.74 23.07 -6.85
N GLY A 383 19.02 22.78 -6.64
CA GLY A 383 20.07 23.03 -7.61
C GLY A 383 20.22 21.88 -8.61
N GLU A 384 20.94 22.14 -9.69
CA GLU A 384 21.39 21.09 -10.62
C GLU A 384 22.42 20.18 -9.97
N SER A 385 23.41 20.77 -9.27
CA SER A 385 24.53 20.06 -8.67
C SER A 385 24.47 20.02 -7.14
N GLY A 386 23.70 20.92 -6.53
CA GLY A 386 23.71 21.15 -5.08
C GLY A 386 24.88 22.05 -4.68
N GLY A 387 24.62 22.99 -3.77
CA GLY A 387 25.58 24.02 -3.34
C GLY A 387 25.37 25.39 -4.00
N GLU A 388 24.46 25.51 -4.97
CA GLU A 388 24.01 26.78 -5.55
C GLU A 388 23.43 27.68 -4.45
N ARG A 389 23.70 28.99 -4.54
CA ARG A 389 23.33 29.95 -3.50
C ARG A 389 22.47 31.07 -4.06
N VAL A 390 21.22 31.15 -3.60
CA VAL A 390 20.20 32.06 -4.14
C VAL A 390 19.50 32.82 -3.02
N GLU A 391 18.80 33.89 -3.38
CA GLU A 391 17.96 34.64 -2.45
C GLU A 391 16.49 34.49 -2.83
N PHE A 392 15.67 34.13 -1.85
CA PHE A 392 14.22 34.07 -1.95
C PHE A 392 13.61 35.19 -1.14
N THR A 393 12.71 35.95 -1.73
CA THR A 393 11.97 37.03 -1.07
C THR A 393 10.49 36.89 -1.39
N ALA A 394 9.62 37.24 -0.45
CA ALA A 394 8.20 37.39 -0.68
C ALA A 394 7.94 38.66 -1.52
N GLY A 395 8.44 38.65 -2.76
CA GLY A 395 8.36 39.69 -3.76
C GLY A 395 8.57 41.12 -3.25
N ASP A 396 7.49 41.91 -3.14
CA ASP A 396 7.52 43.31 -2.69
C ASP A 396 7.19 43.49 -1.20
N ILE A 397 7.03 42.38 -0.47
CA ILE A 397 6.95 42.32 0.98
C ILE A 397 8.38 42.27 1.51
N ASP A 398 8.71 43.14 2.47
CA ASP A 398 10.01 43.20 3.13
C ASP A 398 10.22 41.99 4.08
N ALA A 399 10.24 40.79 3.49
CA ALA A 399 10.39 39.47 4.12
C ALA A 399 11.15 38.52 3.19
N SER A 400 12.24 37.93 3.68
CA SER A 400 13.17 37.11 2.89
C SER A 400 13.71 35.93 3.69
N ALA A 401 14.00 34.82 3.02
CA ALA A 401 14.77 33.70 3.59
C ALA A 401 16.27 34.01 3.70
N GLY A 402 16.73 35.17 3.21
CA GLY A 402 18.13 35.50 3.03
C GLY A 402 18.79 34.64 1.95
N THR A 403 20.12 34.54 1.99
CA THR A 403 20.86 33.64 1.09
C THR A 403 20.68 32.19 1.51
N VAL A 404 20.02 31.41 0.67
CA VAL A 404 19.79 29.97 0.80
C VAL A 404 20.83 29.20 0.01
N THR A 405 21.31 28.06 0.55
CA THR A 405 22.10 27.09 -0.20
C THR A 405 21.21 25.92 -0.60
N LEU A 406 21.11 25.65 -1.90
CA LEU A 406 20.27 24.59 -2.45
C LEU A 406 20.94 23.22 -2.37
N THR A 407 20.15 22.17 -2.21
CA THR A 407 20.61 20.79 -2.41
C THR A 407 20.31 20.35 -3.83
N ASN A 408 20.87 19.22 -4.27
CA ASN A 408 20.56 18.63 -5.58
C ASN A 408 19.26 17.80 -5.60
N ILE A 409 18.52 17.77 -4.49
CA ILE A 409 17.21 17.14 -4.38
C ILE A 409 16.19 18.19 -3.96
N TRP A 410 14.92 17.98 -4.30
CA TRP A 410 13.84 18.91 -3.93
C TRP A 410 13.76 19.10 -2.42
N GLN A 411 13.85 20.35 -1.99
CA GLN A 411 13.71 20.77 -0.60
C GLN A 411 12.74 21.94 -0.48
N ARG A 412 11.95 21.93 0.60
CA ARG A 412 11.05 23.03 0.95
C ARG A 412 11.80 24.13 1.70
N TYR A 413 11.59 25.36 1.27
CA TYR A 413 12.05 26.59 1.90
C TYR A 413 10.84 27.42 2.31
N VAL A 414 10.95 28.14 3.43
CA VAL A 414 9.85 28.87 4.04
C VAL A 414 10.32 30.28 4.40
N ILE A 415 9.51 31.28 4.06
CA ILE A 415 9.62 32.65 4.55
C ILE A 415 8.44 32.85 5.50
N ASP A 416 8.69 32.86 6.81
CA ASP A 416 7.69 32.84 7.87
C ASP A 416 7.50 34.19 8.59
N ASP A 417 8.19 35.25 8.16
CA ASP A 417 8.04 36.63 8.67
C ASP A 417 6.96 37.42 7.92
N LEU A 418 5.80 36.81 7.65
CA LEU A 418 4.68 37.53 6.99
C LEU A 418 3.66 38.08 8.00
N THR A 419 3.59 37.49 9.20
CA THR A 419 2.65 37.91 10.24
C THR A 419 2.82 39.39 10.60
N GLY A 420 1.76 40.17 10.42
CA GLY A 420 1.75 41.60 10.75
C GLY A 420 2.39 42.53 9.71
N LYS A 421 2.85 41.99 8.57
CA LYS A 421 3.21 42.80 7.39
C LYS A 421 1.94 43.30 6.69
N ASP A 422 2.07 44.39 5.93
CA ASP A 422 0.99 44.86 5.07
C ASP A 422 0.95 44.01 3.79
N LEU A 423 -0.04 43.12 3.73
CA LEU A 423 -0.27 42.21 2.62
C LEU A 423 -1.52 42.61 1.81
N SER A 424 -2.05 43.82 2.04
CA SER A 424 -3.33 44.25 1.47
C SER A 424 -3.29 44.47 -0.05
N ASN A 425 -2.10 44.56 -0.64
CA ASN A 425 -1.88 44.73 -2.07
C ASN A 425 -0.45 44.30 -2.45
N VAL A 426 -0.29 43.01 -2.75
CA VAL A 426 0.98 42.38 -3.14
C VAL A 426 1.06 42.35 -4.67
N VAL A 427 1.99 43.10 -5.26
CA VAL A 427 2.14 43.22 -6.72
C VAL A 427 3.19 42.25 -7.25
N CYS A 428 4.27 42.04 -6.48
CA CYS A 428 5.24 40.98 -6.70
C CYS A 428 5.01 39.89 -5.65
N GLY A 429 4.58 38.71 -6.08
CA GLY A 429 4.30 37.59 -5.17
C GLY A 429 5.54 36.83 -4.73
N PHE A 430 6.61 36.81 -5.54
CA PHE A 430 7.84 36.09 -5.23
C PHE A 430 9.00 36.66 -6.03
N TYR A 431 10.18 36.71 -5.42
CA TYR A 431 11.43 37.12 -6.06
C TYR A 431 12.53 36.10 -5.83
N LEU A 432 13.23 35.77 -6.93
CA LEU A 432 14.46 35.00 -6.95
C LEU A 432 15.63 35.90 -7.38
N GLY A 433 16.70 35.93 -6.60
CA GLY A 433 17.96 36.57 -6.95
C GLY A 433 19.15 35.60 -6.97
N ALA A 434 20.05 35.78 -7.93
CA ALA A 434 21.36 35.12 -7.98
C ALA A 434 22.47 36.15 -8.23
N SER A 435 23.67 35.90 -7.70
CA SER A 435 24.81 36.80 -7.88
C SER A 435 26.10 36.07 -8.23
N GLU A 436 26.98 36.76 -8.95
CA GLU A 436 28.32 36.30 -9.30
C GLU A 436 29.15 36.01 -8.05
N SER A 437 29.03 36.85 -7.02
CA SER A 437 29.77 36.67 -5.77
C SER A 437 29.40 35.38 -5.01
N LYS A 438 28.22 34.81 -5.28
CA LYS A 438 27.73 33.57 -4.66
C LYS A 438 27.81 32.37 -5.60
N ASN A 439 27.71 32.60 -6.91
CA ASN A 439 27.80 31.59 -7.97
C ASN A 439 28.74 32.12 -9.08
N PRO A 440 30.07 32.09 -8.86
CA PRO A 440 31.04 32.74 -9.76
C PRO A 440 31.15 32.09 -11.14
N ASP A 441 30.79 30.80 -11.24
CA ASP A 441 30.77 30.04 -12.50
C ASP A 441 29.35 29.93 -13.09
N GLY A 442 28.41 30.71 -12.56
CA GLY A 442 26.98 30.55 -12.83
C GLY A 442 26.35 29.39 -12.05
N CYS A 443 25.05 29.17 -12.25
CA CYS A 443 24.31 28.08 -11.63
C CYS A 443 23.01 27.75 -12.40
N THR A 444 22.44 26.56 -12.14
CA THR A 444 21.10 26.19 -12.59
C THR A 444 20.26 25.79 -11.38
N ILE A 445 19.04 26.34 -11.32
CA ILE A 445 18.11 26.25 -10.20
C ILE A 445 16.76 25.78 -10.75
N TYR A 446 16.10 24.95 -9.97
CA TYR A 446 14.74 24.49 -10.23
C TYR A 446 13.83 24.97 -9.11
N LEU A 447 12.63 25.43 -9.47
CA LEU A 447 11.61 25.90 -8.53
C LEU A 447 10.27 25.24 -8.87
N ASP A 448 9.50 24.96 -7.83
CA ASP A 448 8.16 24.42 -7.95
C ASP A 448 7.30 24.83 -6.74
N ASP A 449 5.98 24.70 -6.86
CA ASP A 449 5.01 24.88 -5.78
C ASP A 449 5.26 26.10 -4.87
N ILE A 450 5.29 27.28 -5.49
CA ILE A 450 5.50 28.55 -4.82
C ILE A 450 4.14 29.07 -4.38
N ARG A 451 3.89 29.18 -3.06
CA ARG A 451 2.58 29.57 -2.55
C ARG A 451 2.64 30.25 -1.18
N TYR A 452 1.77 31.23 -0.98
CA TYR A 452 1.49 31.76 0.35
C TYR A 452 0.61 30.78 1.11
N GLU A 453 0.83 30.59 2.40
CA GLU A 453 0.01 29.72 3.26
C GLU A 453 -0.48 30.50 4.48
N SER A 454 -1.63 30.12 5.02
CA SER A 454 -2.21 30.69 6.23
C SER A 454 -2.76 29.61 7.15
N SER A 455 -2.54 29.75 8.45
CA SER A 455 -3.22 28.94 9.46
C SER A 455 -4.70 29.32 9.61
N THR A 456 -5.09 30.55 9.26
CA THR A 456 -6.41 31.15 9.56
C THR A 456 -7.22 31.60 8.32
N GLY A 457 -6.62 31.65 7.13
CA GLY A 457 -7.24 32.09 5.87
C GLY A 457 -6.52 33.27 5.21
N ILE A 458 -6.73 33.48 3.91
CA ILE A 458 -6.17 34.60 3.12
C ILE A 458 -7.34 35.37 2.48
N ASP A 459 -7.37 36.70 2.54
CA ASP A 459 -8.54 37.52 2.16
C ASP A 459 -8.99 37.40 0.68
N ASP A 460 -8.08 37.46 -0.29
CA ASP A 460 -8.42 37.28 -1.72
C ASP A 460 -8.64 35.83 -2.13
N VAL A 461 -8.43 34.92 -1.20
CA VAL A 461 -8.85 33.55 -1.35
C VAL A 461 -10.30 33.47 -0.87
N CYS A 462 -11.20 33.01 -1.74
CA CYS A 462 -12.54 32.64 -1.29
C CYS A 462 -12.39 31.49 -0.29
N VAL A 463 -12.42 31.80 1.00
CA VAL A 463 -12.60 30.82 2.06
C VAL A 463 -14.06 30.39 2.01
N GLU A 464 -14.43 29.59 1.01
CA GLU A 464 -15.43 28.59 1.31
C GLU A 464 -14.77 27.69 2.34
N GLU A 465 -15.33 27.62 3.54
CA GLU A 465 -14.87 26.67 4.53
C GLU A 465 -14.93 25.28 3.88
N GLY A 466 -13.79 24.78 3.39
CA GLY A 466 -13.64 23.37 3.04
C GLY A 466 -13.63 22.60 4.36
N VAL A 467 -14.81 22.48 4.96
CA VAL A 467 -15.02 21.72 6.18
C VAL A 467 -14.91 20.25 5.78
N SER A 468 -14.01 19.51 6.43
CA SER A 468 -14.06 18.04 6.48
C SER A 468 -15.52 17.62 6.68
N ASN A 469 -16.13 17.03 5.66
CA ASN A 469 -17.52 16.61 5.71
C ASN A 469 -17.57 15.12 6.05
N ASN A 470 -17.33 14.84 7.33
CA ASN A 470 -17.36 13.48 7.88
C ASN A 470 -18.74 12.83 7.76
N THR A 471 -19.81 13.62 7.63
CA THR A 471 -21.15 13.08 7.35
C THR A 471 -21.19 12.51 5.94
N GLU A 472 -20.76 13.28 4.94
CA GLU A 472 -20.72 12.85 3.53
C GLU A 472 -19.76 11.68 3.32
N LYS A 473 -18.57 11.70 3.96
CA LYS A 473 -17.66 10.54 4.00
C LYS A 473 -18.35 9.31 4.61
N GLY A 474 -19.09 9.50 5.69
CA GLY A 474 -19.88 8.44 6.33
C GLY A 474 -20.96 7.84 5.44
N GLU A 475 -21.70 8.69 4.72
CA GLU A 475 -22.68 8.25 3.72
C GLU A 475 -22.00 7.52 2.56
N TRP A 476 -20.89 8.04 2.04
CA TRP A 476 -20.10 7.38 1.00
C TRP A 476 -19.59 6.01 1.43
N VAL A 477 -19.14 5.85 2.68
CA VAL A 477 -18.75 4.55 3.24
C VAL A 477 -19.93 3.59 3.22
N LYS A 478 -21.12 4.01 3.67
CA LYS A 478 -22.32 3.16 3.64
C LYS A 478 -22.73 2.78 2.23
N GLU A 479 -22.72 3.73 1.30
CA GLU A 479 -23.04 3.50 -0.11
C GLU A 479 -22.04 2.54 -0.75
N THR A 480 -20.75 2.73 -0.50
CA THR A 480 -19.66 1.90 -1.01
C THR A 480 -19.80 0.45 -0.57
N TYR A 481 -20.02 0.22 0.73
CA TYR A 481 -20.27 -1.13 1.23
C TYR A 481 -21.60 -1.66 0.61
N GLY A 482 -22.66 -0.84 0.54
CA GLY A 482 -23.88 -1.18 -0.19
C GLY A 482 -23.65 -1.67 -1.64
N SER A 483 -22.77 -1.01 -2.40
CA SER A 483 -22.41 -1.38 -3.77
C SER A 483 -21.61 -2.68 -3.83
N ILE A 484 -20.67 -2.90 -2.91
CA ILE A 484 -19.89 -4.14 -2.83
C ILE A 484 -20.81 -5.36 -2.66
N LYS A 485 -21.87 -5.26 -1.84
CA LYS A 485 -22.86 -6.34 -1.66
C LYS A 485 -23.54 -6.77 -2.97
N ASN A 486 -23.69 -5.83 -3.89
CA ASN A 486 -24.32 -6.09 -5.19
C ASN A 486 -23.36 -6.76 -6.18
N HIS A 487 -22.08 -6.93 -5.83
CA HIS A 487 -21.06 -7.56 -6.66
C HIS A 487 -20.60 -8.88 -6.06
N SER A 488 -21.32 -9.97 -6.36
CA SER A 488 -21.14 -11.28 -5.71
C SER A 488 -19.74 -11.89 -5.83
N LYS A 489 -18.93 -11.44 -6.80
CA LYS A 489 -17.53 -11.86 -6.97
C LYS A 489 -16.55 -11.16 -6.02
N ILE A 490 -16.92 -10.04 -5.40
CA ILE A 490 -16.07 -9.36 -4.42
C ILE A 490 -16.13 -10.13 -3.11
N LYS A 491 -15.05 -10.84 -2.79
CA LYS A 491 -14.92 -11.76 -1.66
C LYS A 491 -14.02 -11.22 -0.55
N MET A 492 -13.35 -10.10 -0.76
CA MET A 492 -12.57 -9.41 0.26
C MET A 492 -12.66 -7.90 0.04
N VAL A 493 -12.83 -7.12 1.12
CA VAL A 493 -12.72 -5.66 1.11
C VAL A 493 -11.91 -5.20 2.30
N CYS A 494 -10.89 -4.37 2.04
CA CYS A 494 -10.00 -3.83 3.05
C CYS A 494 -10.04 -2.30 3.03
N TYR A 495 -10.58 -1.70 4.09
CA TYR A 495 -10.64 -0.24 4.19
C TYR A 495 -9.24 0.31 4.52
N PHE A 496 -8.75 1.28 3.76
CA PHE A 496 -7.45 1.89 3.96
C PHE A 496 -7.52 2.93 5.10
N ASN A 497 -7.13 2.51 6.31
CA ASN A 497 -7.27 3.26 7.56
C ASN A 497 -5.90 3.70 8.11
N VAL A 498 -5.09 4.36 7.27
CA VAL A 498 -3.78 4.89 7.69
C VAL A 498 -3.88 6.38 7.97
N ASP A 499 -3.56 6.81 9.19
CA ASP A 499 -3.20 8.20 9.48
C ASP A 499 -1.73 8.38 9.08
N LYS A 500 -1.48 8.63 7.78
CA LYS A 500 -0.17 9.13 7.35
C LYS A 500 -0.10 10.57 7.82
N GLY A 501 0.19 10.79 9.09
CA GLY A 501 0.29 12.13 9.67
C GLY A 501 1.14 13.00 8.75
N GLY A 502 0.50 13.92 8.04
CA GLY A 502 1.01 14.71 6.93
C GLY A 502 2.07 13.99 6.10
N THR A 503 1.70 13.39 4.96
CA THR A 503 2.70 13.23 3.90
C THR A 503 3.36 14.60 3.72
N LYS A 504 4.69 14.62 3.75
CA LYS A 504 5.57 15.81 3.59
C LYS A 504 5.18 16.72 2.39
N TYR A 505 4.27 16.24 1.54
CA TYR A 505 3.93 16.73 0.22
C TYR A 505 2.54 17.38 0.16
N LEU A 506 1.63 17.07 1.09
CA LEU A 506 0.28 17.64 1.09
C LEU A 506 -0.17 17.91 2.53
N THR A 507 -0.13 19.19 2.91
CA THR A 507 -0.86 19.76 4.05
C THR A 507 -2.36 19.60 3.79
N GLY A 508 -2.90 18.38 3.92
CA GLY A 508 -4.30 18.06 3.63
C GLY A 508 -4.64 16.59 3.37
N GLU A 509 -3.68 15.69 3.17
CA GLU A 509 -3.93 14.23 2.98
C GLU A 509 -4.11 13.46 4.31
N SER A 510 -4.73 14.06 5.32
CA SER A 510 -4.79 13.49 6.68
C SER A 510 -6.17 12.92 7.08
N ASP A 511 -7.09 12.68 6.14
CA ASP A 511 -8.45 12.22 6.49
C ASP A 511 -8.91 10.98 5.70
N TRP A 512 -8.10 9.93 5.70
CA TRP A 512 -8.52 8.61 5.18
C TRP A 512 -9.03 7.73 6.31
N ALA A 513 -8.53 7.99 7.53
CA ALA A 513 -8.93 7.27 8.73
C ALA A 513 -10.43 7.41 9.03
N VAL A 514 -11.05 6.32 9.51
CA VAL A 514 -12.42 6.32 10.03
C VAL A 514 -12.46 6.31 11.56
N PHE A 515 -11.29 6.14 12.19
CA PHE A 515 -11.08 6.02 13.62
C PHE A 515 -9.71 6.60 13.99
N THR A 516 -9.69 7.52 14.96
CA THR A 516 -8.46 8.12 15.51
C THR A 516 -8.29 7.73 16.98
N THR A 517 -7.09 7.36 17.43
CA THR A 517 -6.82 7.04 18.85
C THR A 517 -6.24 8.24 19.60
N PRO A 518 -6.31 8.29 20.95
CA PRO A 518 -5.66 9.33 21.76
C PRO A 518 -4.16 9.46 21.57
N ARG A 519 -3.55 8.48 20.93
CA ARG A 519 -2.11 8.39 20.72
C ARG A 519 -1.67 8.88 19.34
N ASP A 520 -2.60 9.23 18.45
CA ASP A 520 -2.33 9.68 17.09
C ASP A 520 -1.83 11.14 16.98
N ASN A 521 -1.32 11.68 18.08
CA ASN A 521 -0.73 13.01 18.15
C ASN A 521 0.69 13.08 17.55
N ARG A 522 1.06 12.14 16.67
CA ARG A 522 2.44 11.98 16.21
C ARG A 522 2.86 12.95 15.11
N ASN A 523 1.97 13.71 14.48
CA ASN A 523 2.34 14.85 13.61
C ASN A 523 1.34 16.00 13.72
N ASN A 524 1.71 17.03 14.50
CA ASN A 524 0.94 18.25 14.71
C ASN A 524 0.62 18.99 13.40
N ILE A 525 -0.66 19.11 13.04
CA ILE A 525 -1.15 20.21 12.19
C ILE A 525 -2.40 20.80 12.88
N ASP A 526 -2.31 22.10 13.19
CA ASP A 526 -3.06 22.87 14.19
C ASP A 526 -4.56 23.11 13.92
N ASP A 527 -5.34 22.10 13.51
CA ASP A 527 -6.78 22.00 13.84
C ASP A 527 -7.32 20.56 13.78
N CYS A 528 -6.49 19.59 14.15
CA CYS A 528 -6.93 18.23 14.44
C CYS A 528 -6.74 17.89 15.92
N SER A 529 -7.14 18.82 16.81
CA SER A 529 -7.19 18.53 18.24
C SER A 529 -7.98 17.24 18.45
N PHE A 530 -7.35 16.29 19.14
CA PHE A 530 -7.92 15.03 19.60
C PHE A 530 -9.41 15.21 19.99
N ASP A 531 -10.30 14.82 19.09
CA ASP A 531 -11.73 14.79 19.36
C ASP A 531 -12.16 13.31 19.38
N PRO A 532 -12.47 12.73 20.54
CA PRO A 532 -13.05 11.39 20.63
C PRO A 532 -14.39 11.24 19.89
N ASN A 533 -14.95 12.33 19.33
CA ASN A 533 -16.08 12.34 18.41
C ASN A 533 -15.71 12.34 16.91
N LYS A 534 -14.42 12.36 16.51
CA LYS A 534 -13.94 12.18 15.12
C LYS A 534 -13.99 10.71 14.65
N ARG A 535 -15.09 10.04 14.96
CA ARG A 535 -15.44 8.72 14.42
C ARG A 535 -16.32 8.97 13.22
N ILE A 536 -15.98 8.38 12.08
CA ILE A 536 -16.78 8.59 10.87
C ILE A 536 -18.15 7.92 11.08
N PRO A 537 -19.25 8.70 11.13
CA PRO A 537 -20.57 8.14 11.32
C PRO A 537 -20.88 7.18 10.16
N GLY A 538 -21.58 6.09 10.43
CA GLY A 538 -21.97 5.14 9.38
C GLY A 538 -20.95 4.03 9.09
N TYR A 539 -19.68 4.10 9.49
CA TYR A 539 -18.76 2.96 9.30
C TYR A 539 -19.22 1.70 10.05
N GLN A 540 -19.58 1.83 11.34
CA GLN A 540 -20.14 0.74 12.14
C GLN A 540 -21.42 0.14 11.50
N GLU A 541 -22.28 1.00 10.95
CA GLU A 541 -23.50 0.58 10.26
C GLU A 541 -23.18 -0.16 8.96
N ALA A 542 -22.22 0.34 8.18
CA ALA A 542 -21.79 -0.23 6.92
C ALA A 542 -21.23 -1.66 7.11
N ILE A 543 -20.34 -1.85 8.09
CA ILE A 543 -19.70 -3.13 8.35
C ILE A 543 -20.54 -4.07 9.23
N GLY A 544 -21.55 -3.55 9.93
CA GLY A 544 -22.38 -4.32 10.87
C GLY A 544 -23.24 -5.41 10.21
N ASP A 545 -23.42 -5.35 8.89
CA ASP A 545 -24.13 -6.35 8.11
C ASP A 545 -23.42 -7.71 8.12
N ASP A 546 -24.18 -8.81 8.22
CA ASP A 546 -23.67 -10.19 8.22
C ASP A 546 -22.97 -10.58 6.91
N HIS A 547 -23.17 -9.82 5.83
CA HIS A 547 -22.41 -9.96 4.60
C HIS A 547 -20.89 -9.75 4.80
N TYR A 548 -20.50 -8.83 5.68
CA TYR A 548 -19.09 -8.57 5.99
C TYR A 548 -18.64 -9.46 7.12
N ILE A 549 -17.89 -10.50 6.80
CA ILE A 549 -17.60 -11.54 7.76
C ILE A 549 -16.23 -11.33 8.39
N TYR A 550 -16.17 -11.62 9.69
CA TYR A 550 -14.94 -11.97 10.37
C TYR A 550 -14.71 -13.48 10.20
N ARG A 551 -13.56 -13.83 9.64
CA ARG A 551 -13.06 -15.19 9.54
C ARG A 551 -11.57 -15.14 9.82
N PHE A 552 -11.18 -15.79 10.91
CA PHE A 552 -9.82 -16.10 11.25
C PHE A 552 -9.76 -17.61 11.40
N PRO A 553 -8.70 -18.29 10.93
CA PRO A 553 -8.71 -19.73 10.96
C PRO A 553 -8.82 -20.24 12.40
N ILE A 554 -9.94 -20.89 12.66
CA ILE A 554 -10.04 -22.03 13.57
C ILE A 554 -9.95 -23.25 12.66
N SER A 555 -9.08 -24.20 13.01
CA SER A 555 -8.66 -25.31 12.15
C SER A 555 -9.81 -26.12 11.55
N ALA A 556 -9.53 -26.82 10.45
CA ALA A 556 -10.37 -27.89 9.93
C ALA A 556 -10.94 -28.76 11.06
N ALA A 557 -12.22 -29.11 10.95
CA ALA A 557 -12.92 -29.96 11.91
C ALA A 557 -12.01 -31.14 12.32
N PRO A 558 -11.80 -31.39 13.63
CA PRO A 558 -10.90 -32.44 14.06
C PRO A 558 -11.32 -33.77 13.42
N LYS A 559 -10.35 -34.56 12.92
CA LYS A 559 -10.66 -35.86 12.31
C LYS A 559 -11.49 -36.68 13.29
N GLY A 560 -12.70 -37.07 12.88
CA GLY A 560 -13.69 -37.69 13.75
C GLY A 560 -14.82 -36.79 14.25
N ASP A 561 -14.83 -35.49 13.94
CA ASP A 561 -15.97 -34.58 14.15
C ASP A 561 -16.99 -34.80 13.04
N LEU A 562 -18.12 -35.42 13.38
CA LEU A 562 -19.12 -35.89 12.42
C LEU A 562 -20.42 -35.10 12.48
N ASN A 563 -20.51 -34.13 13.40
CA ASN A 563 -21.63 -33.18 13.47
C ASN A 563 -21.20 -31.74 13.08
N SER A 564 -19.91 -31.53 12.82
CA SER A 564 -19.31 -30.26 12.40
C SER A 564 -19.47 -29.14 13.44
N ASP A 565 -19.47 -29.49 14.73
CA ASP A 565 -19.50 -28.53 15.84
C ASP A 565 -18.11 -28.09 16.32
N GLY A 566 -17.05 -28.66 15.74
CA GLY A 566 -15.65 -28.34 16.04
C GLY A 566 -15.10 -29.06 17.26
N ILE A 567 -15.86 -29.96 17.90
CA ILE A 567 -15.47 -30.63 19.15
C ILE A 567 -15.71 -32.15 19.04
N LEU A 568 -14.69 -32.96 19.35
CA LEU A 568 -14.89 -34.41 19.46
C LEU A 568 -15.68 -34.75 20.73
N THR A 569 -16.89 -35.27 20.56
CA THR A 569 -17.77 -35.68 21.67
C THR A 569 -18.27 -37.12 21.49
N PRO A 570 -18.96 -37.69 22.50
CA PRO A 570 -19.69 -38.93 22.32
C PRO A 570 -20.79 -38.86 21.25
N ALA A 571 -21.24 -37.66 20.83
CA ALA A 571 -22.19 -37.52 19.74
C ALA A 571 -21.56 -37.96 18.41
N ASP A 572 -20.30 -37.60 18.16
CA ASP A 572 -19.58 -37.99 16.95
C ASP A 572 -19.31 -39.48 16.88
N ALA A 573 -18.94 -40.08 18.02
CA ALA A 573 -18.81 -41.53 18.15
C ALA A 573 -20.14 -42.25 17.85
N ALA A 574 -21.28 -41.66 18.23
CA ALA A 574 -22.60 -42.21 17.91
C ALA A 574 -22.88 -42.13 16.41
N ILE A 575 -22.53 -41.04 15.73
CA ILE A 575 -22.67 -40.89 14.28
C ILE A 575 -21.80 -41.92 13.54
N ALA A 576 -20.56 -42.11 13.95
CA ALA A 576 -19.67 -43.15 13.39
C ALA A 576 -20.27 -44.55 13.57
N LEU A 577 -20.90 -44.82 14.71
CA LEU A 577 -21.55 -46.10 14.97
C LEU A 577 -22.83 -46.29 14.13
N GLU A 578 -23.62 -45.24 13.89
CA GLU A 578 -24.77 -45.27 12.98
C GLU A 578 -24.34 -45.59 11.54
N ILE A 579 -23.21 -45.02 11.10
CA ILE A 579 -22.60 -45.31 9.80
C ILE A 579 -22.13 -46.77 9.75
N ALA A 580 -21.38 -47.23 10.76
CA ALA A 580 -20.89 -48.61 10.85
C ALA A 580 -22.03 -49.64 10.90
N ALA A 581 -23.17 -49.27 11.49
CA ALA A 581 -24.39 -50.10 11.52
C ALA A 581 -25.22 -50.03 10.22
N GLY A 582 -24.79 -49.23 9.23
CA GLY A 582 -25.52 -49.01 7.98
C GLY A 582 -26.86 -48.28 8.14
N SER A 583 -27.04 -47.58 9.27
CA SER A 583 -28.28 -46.86 9.60
C SER A 583 -28.25 -45.40 9.15
N ARG A 584 -27.09 -44.91 8.70
CA ARG A 584 -26.89 -43.55 8.20
C ARG A 584 -26.17 -43.58 6.85
N VAL A 585 -26.71 -42.85 5.89
CA VAL A 585 -26.07 -42.62 4.58
C VAL A 585 -25.03 -41.52 4.74
N TYR A 586 -23.91 -41.65 4.05
CA TYR A 586 -22.77 -40.74 4.13
C TYR A 586 -22.13 -40.54 2.76
N ASP A 587 -21.44 -39.41 2.58
CA ASP A 587 -20.67 -39.07 1.38
C ASP A 587 -19.17 -39.33 1.57
N ALA A 588 -18.37 -38.99 0.56
CA ALA A 588 -16.93 -39.21 0.58
C ALA A 588 -16.22 -38.38 1.67
N ASP A 589 -16.71 -37.19 1.98
CA ASP A 589 -16.13 -36.29 2.98
C ASP A 589 -16.43 -36.81 4.39
N THR A 590 -17.65 -37.25 4.63
CA THR A 590 -18.04 -37.93 5.88
C THR A 590 -17.25 -39.22 6.07
N LEU A 591 -16.99 -39.99 5.01
CA LEU A 591 -16.12 -41.18 5.08
C LEU A 591 -14.70 -40.79 5.51
N ALA A 592 -14.12 -39.75 4.92
CA ALA A 592 -12.76 -39.29 5.25
C ALA A 592 -12.64 -38.78 6.70
N ALA A 593 -13.70 -38.13 7.22
CA ALA A 593 -13.76 -37.69 8.61
C ALA A 593 -14.01 -38.84 9.59
N ALA A 594 -14.84 -39.82 9.21
CA ALA A 594 -15.25 -40.93 10.07
C ALA A 594 -14.27 -42.11 10.08
N ASP A 595 -13.51 -42.36 9.01
CA ASP A 595 -12.46 -43.39 8.95
C ASP A 595 -11.18 -42.89 9.65
N VAL A 596 -11.26 -42.83 10.98
CA VAL A 596 -10.14 -42.37 11.82
C VAL A 596 -9.05 -43.43 11.96
N SER A 597 -9.33 -44.69 11.59
CA SER A 597 -8.36 -45.79 11.54
C SER A 597 -7.57 -45.86 10.23
N GLY A 598 -8.11 -45.29 9.13
CA GLY A 598 -7.49 -45.19 7.82
C GLY A 598 -7.54 -46.50 7.02
N ASP A 599 -8.51 -47.38 7.29
CA ASP A 599 -8.63 -48.69 6.63
C ASP A 599 -9.56 -48.67 5.40
N GLY A 600 -10.15 -47.51 5.10
CA GLY A 600 -11.08 -47.28 4.00
C GLY A 600 -12.53 -47.60 4.35
N SER A 601 -12.86 -47.93 5.61
CA SER A 601 -14.20 -48.29 6.06
C SER A 601 -14.52 -47.67 7.43
N VAL A 602 -15.74 -47.16 7.62
CA VAL A 602 -16.19 -46.73 8.94
C VAL A 602 -16.73 -47.93 9.71
N THR A 603 -16.09 -48.28 10.81
CA THR A 603 -16.42 -49.43 11.65
C THR A 603 -16.63 -49.02 13.12
N SER A 604 -16.98 -50.00 13.97
CA SER A 604 -17.02 -49.76 15.42
C SER A 604 -15.65 -49.41 16.01
N LEU A 605 -14.54 -49.71 15.31
CA LEU A 605 -13.20 -49.30 15.73
C LEU A 605 -13.06 -47.78 15.65
N ASP A 606 -13.52 -47.18 14.56
CA ASP A 606 -13.49 -45.74 14.37
C ASP A 606 -14.34 -45.01 15.39
N ALA A 607 -15.55 -45.50 15.64
CA ALA A 607 -16.42 -44.99 16.70
C ALA A 607 -15.76 -45.05 18.09
N LEU A 608 -15.02 -46.14 18.38
CA LEU A 608 -14.28 -46.27 19.63
C LEU A 608 -13.10 -45.29 19.69
N MET A 609 -12.34 -45.13 18.60
CA MET A 609 -11.23 -44.20 18.52
C MET A 609 -11.70 -42.75 18.70
N ILE A 610 -12.82 -42.35 18.08
CA ILE A 610 -13.47 -41.05 18.28
C ILE A 610 -13.86 -40.86 19.75
N LEU A 611 -14.49 -41.87 20.37
CA LEU A 611 -14.87 -41.79 21.78
C LEU A 611 -13.66 -41.68 22.72
N GLN A 612 -12.57 -42.40 22.42
CA GLN A 612 -11.33 -42.33 23.18
C GLN A 612 -10.67 -40.96 23.02
N ALA A 613 -10.68 -40.40 21.82
CA ALA A 613 -10.17 -39.06 21.52
C ALA A 613 -11.00 -37.96 22.20
N ALA A 614 -12.33 -38.08 22.21
CA ALA A 614 -13.25 -37.19 22.94
C ALA A 614 -12.97 -37.14 24.45
N THR A 615 -12.34 -38.18 25.00
CA THR A 615 -11.90 -38.24 26.41
C THR A 615 -10.43 -37.91 26.63
N GLY A 616 -9.71 -37.53 25.57
CA GLY A 616 -8.28 -37.22 25.60
C GLY A 616 -7.36 -38.43 25.81
N MET A 617 -7.86 -39.66 25.63
CA MET A 617 -7.04 -40.87 25.81
C MET A 617 -6.10 -41.14 24.62
N ILE A 618 -6.47 -40.68 23.42
CA ILE A 618 -5.69 -40.81 22.18
C ILE A 618 -5.83 -39.53 21.35
N ALA A 619 -4.89 -39.29 20.43
CA ALA A 619 -5.02 -38.28 19.38
C ALA A 619 -5.36 -38.95 18.04
N LEU A 620 -6.17 -38.29 17.22
CA LEU A 620 -6.52 -38.76 15.87
C LEU A 620 -5.71 -37.96 14.86
N SER A 621 -5.06 -38.67 13.93
CA SER A 621 -4.17 -38.12 12.89
C SER A 621 -4.76 -38.27 11.50
#